data_AF-A0A7C4J125-F1
#
_entry.id   AF-A0A7C4J125-F1
#
_cell.length_a   1.000
_cell.length_b   1.000
_cell.length_c   1.000
_cell.angle_alpha   90.00
_cell.angle_beta   90.00
_cell.angle_gamma   90.00
#
_symmetry.space_group_name_H-M   'P 1'
#
loop_
_entity.id
_entity.type
_entity.pdbx_description
1 polymer ?
#
loop_
_entity_poly.entity_id
_entity_poly.type
_entity_poly.pdbx_seq_one_letter_code
_entity_poly.pdbx_strand_id
1 'polypeptide(L)' 'MGRILIFFGVLLIIVGILLQVFPKMFGKLPGDVIFHKGNLTVYFPFMTMIIISIILTIVLNIFFRFFK' A
#
# COMPACT_ATOMS: atom_id res chain seq x y z
N MET A 1 -2.74 8.93 25.52
CA MET A 1 -3.91 9.00 24.62
C MET A 1 -3.62 9.65 23.27
N GLY A 2 -3.02 10.85 23.19
CA GLY A 2 -2.77 11.52 21.89
C GLY A 2 -1.95 10.73 20.85
N ARG A 3 -0.97 9.93 21.28
CA ARG A 3 -0.16 9.07 20.37
C ARG A 3 -0.99 8.00 19.66
N ILE A 4 -2.01 7.44 20.35
CA ILE A 4 -2.91 6.44 19.79
C ILE A 4 -3.83 7.07 18.72
N LEU A 5 -4.31 8.28 18.98
CA LEU A 5 -5.09 9.07 18.02
C LEU A 5 -4.29 9.36 16.73
N ILE A 6 -3.01 9.73 16.86
CA ILE A 6 -2.13 9.97 15.72
C ILE A 6 -1.91 8.67 14.92
N PHE A 7 -1.69 7.54 15.60
CA PHE A 7 -1.51 6.24 14.95
C PHE A 7 -2.75 5.84 14.13
N PHE A 8 -3.95 5.92 14.73
CA PHE A 8 -5.20 5.60 14.04
C PHE A 8 -5.47 6.56 12.88
N GLY A 9 -5.13 7.85 13.01
CA GLY A 9 -5.25 8.82 11.92
C GLY A 9 -4.38 8.45 10.72
N VAL A 10 -3.12 8.09 10.95
CA VAL A 10 -2.20 7.63 9.89
C VAL A 10 -2.70 6.33 9.25
N LEU A 11 -3.16 5.38 10.08
CA LEU A 11 -3.71 4.11 9.61
C LEU A 11 -4.93 4.32 8.68
N LEU A 12 -5.85 5.22 9.06
CA LEU A 12 -7.03 5.55 8.27
C LEU A 12 -6.68 6.19 6.92
N ILE A 13 -5.69 7.09 6.90
CA ILE A 13 -5.20 7.70 5.65
C ILE A 13 -4.63 6.63 4.72
N ILE A 14 -3.83 5.70 5.24
CA ILE A 14 -3.26 4.58 4.47
C ILE A 14 -4.37 3.70 3.87
N VAL A 15 -5.35 3.31 4.68
CA VAL A 15 -6.48 2.49 4.24
C VAL A 15 -7.33 3.24 3.21
N GLY A 16 -7.58 4.53 3.39
CA GLY A 16 -8.29 5.37 2.42
C GLY A 16 -7.59 5.45 1.07
N ILE A 17 -6.26 5.61 1.07
CA ILE A 17 -5.45 5.60 -0.16
C ILE A 17 -5.50 4.22 -0.83
N LEU A 18 -5.32 3.14 -0.06
CA LEU A 18 -5.42 1.77 -0.58
C LEU A 18 -6.78 1.52 -1.25
N LEU A 19 -7.89 1.90 -0.61
CA LEU A 19 -9.24 1.75 -1.15
C LEU A 19 -9.51 2.61 -2.38
N GLN A 20 -8.84 3.76 -2.54
CA GLN A 20 -8.97 4.60 -3.72
C GLN A 20 -8.14 4.09 -4.91
N VAL A 21 -6.97 3.50 -4.63
CA VAL A 21 -6.02 3.05 -5.66
C VAL A 21 -6.32 1.62 -6.13
N PHE A 22 -6.77 0.71 -5.24
CA PHE A 22 -7.16 -0.67 -5.60
C PHE A 22 -8.16 -0.79 -6.75
N PRO A 23 -9.30 -0.06 -6.76
CA PRO A 23 -10.26 -0.14 -7.86
C PRO A 23 -9.76 0.51 -9.16
N LYS A 24 -8.85 1.48 -9.08
CA LYS A 24 -8.17 2.05 -10.26
C LYS A 24 -7.12 1.10 -10.85
N MET A 25 -6.55 0.21 -10.03
CA MET A 25 -5.63 -0.85 -10.46
C MET A 25 -6.27 -1.91 -11.34
N PHE A 26 -7.54 -2.24 -11.08
CA PHE A 26 -8.27 -3.27 -11.83
C PHE A 26 -8.67 -2.84 -13.27
N GLY A 27 -8.41 -1.60 -13.68
CA GLY A 27 -8.98 -1.01 -14.91
C GLY A 27 -8.02 -0.58 -16.02
N LYS A 28 -6.69 -0.67 -15.83
CA LYS A 28 -5.55 -0.19 -16.68
C LYS A 28 -4.70 0.82 -15.89
N LEU A 29 -3.73 0.35 -15.14
CA LEU A 29 -2.64 1.21 -14.67
C LEU A 29 -1.40 0.99 -15.54
N PRO A 30 -0.82 2.06 -16.11
CA PRO A 30 0.51 1.98 -16.70
C PRO A 30 1.50 1.80 -15.54
N GLY A 31 2.00 0.58 -15.34
CA GLY A 31 2.89 0.24 -14.23
C GLY A 31 2.77 -1.20 -13.73
N ASP A 32 1.62 -1.86 -13.95
CA ASP A 32 1.58 -3.32 -13.88
C ASP A 32 2.33 -3.87 -15.09
N VAL A 33 3.41 -4.61 -14.85
CA VAL A 33 4.10 -5.32 -15.92
C VAL A 33 3.19 -6.49 -16.31
N ILE A 34 2.23 -6.22 -17.19
CA ILE A 34 1.35 -7.24 -17.70
C ILE A 34 2.12 -7.99 -18.79
N PHE A 35 2.88 -9.01 -18.37
CA PHE A 35 3.50 -9.93 -19.31
C PHE A 35 2.38 -10.71 -20.01
N HIS A 36 2.10 -10.32 -21.25
CA HIS A 36 1.27 -11.09 -22.16
C HIS A 36 2.18 -12.01 -22.96
N LYS A 37 2.12 -13.32 -22.67
CA LYS A 37 2.73 -14.36 -23.50
C LYS A 37 1.64 -15.33 -23.93
N GLY A 38 1.02 -15.08 -25.09
CA GLY A 38 -0.10 -15.87 -25.59
C GLY A 38 -1.35 -15.76 -24.71
N ASN A 39 -1.87 -16.88 -24.22
CA ASN A 39 -3.08 -16.97 -23.38
C ASN A 39 -2.82 -16.77 -21.87
N LEU A 40 -1.57 -16.45 -21.48
CA LEU A 40 -1.17 -16.23 -20.10
C LEU A 40 -0.91 -14.74 -19.86
N THR A 41 -1.72 -14.17 -18.98
CA THR A 41 -1.60 -12.80 -18.49
C THR A 41 -1.11 -12.86 -17.05
N VAL A 42 0.17 -12.54 -16.82
CA VAL A 42 0.72 -12.50 -15.46
C VAL A 42 0.77 -11.06 -14.98
N TYR A 43 -0.03 -10.75 -13.97
CA TYR A 43 -0.03 -9.46 -13.28
C TYR A 43 1.05 -9.49 -12.20
N PHE A 44 2.10 -8.69 -12.36
CA PHE A 44 3.15 -8.54 -11.36
C PHE A 44 3.03 -7.18 -10.68
N PRO A 45 2.34 -7.09 -9.53
CA PRO A 45 2.07 -5.83 -8.87
C PRO A 45 3.28 -5.41 -8.00
N PHE A 46 4.45 -5.28 -8.60
CA PHE A 46 5.69 -4.90 -7.89
C PHE A 46 5.56 -3.51 -7.24
N MET A 47 4.90 -2.57 -7.91
CA MET A 47 4.76 -1.22 -7.41
C MET A 47 3.93 -1.16 -6.13
N THR A 48 2.85 -1.94 -6.02
CA THR A 48 2.06 -1.99 -4.77
C THR A 48 2.82 -2.65 -3.64
N MET A 49 3.57 -3.72 -3.92
CA MET A 49 4.37 -4.37 -2.88
C MET A 49 5.43 -3.42 -2.29
N ILE A 50 6.06 -2.58 -3.12
CA ILE A 50 7.00 -1.56 -2.65
C ILE A 50 6.30 -0.50 -1.80
N ILE A 51 5.16 0.02 -2.26
CA ILE A 51 4.39 1.04 -1.52
C ILE A 51 3.94 0.49 -0.16
N ILE A 52 3.37 -0.72 -0.14
CA ILE A 52 2.93 -1.40 1.08
C ILE A 52 4.10 -1.57 2.04
N SER A 53 5.26 -2.02 1.55
CA SER A 53 6.46 -2.21 2.37
C SER A 53 6.91 -0.90 3.03
N ILE A 54 7.04 0.18 2.26
CA ILE A 54 7.47 1.49 2.78
C ILE A 54 6.49 2.00 3.84
N ILE A 55 5.19 1.92 3.56
CA ILE A 55 4.14 2.35 4.49
C ILE A 55 4.25 1.54 5.79
N LEU A 56 4.34 0.21 5.69
CA LEU A 56 4.40 -0.67 6.84
C LEU A 56 5.66 -0.40 7.68
N THR A 57 6.81 -0.18 7.03
CA THR A 57 8.05 0.21 7.71
C THR A 57 7.91 1.53 8.47
N ILE A 58 7.29 2.55 7.87
CA ILE A 58 7.05 3.85 8.53
C ILE A 58 6.12 3.68 9.73
N VAL A 59 5.00 2.97 9.56
CA VAL A 59 4.01 2.73 10.62
C VAL A 59 4.63 1.96 11.78
N LEU A 60 5.33 0.86 11.50
CA LEU A 60 5.99 0.05 12.53
C LEU A 60 7.10 0.84 13.24
N ASN A 61 7.92 1.60 12.50
CA ASN A 61 8.99 2.40 13.10
C ASN A 61 8.41 3.48 14.04
N ILE A 62 7.35 4.16 13.61
CA ILE A 62 6.62 5.12 14.45
C ILE A 62 6.04 4.43 15.68
N PHE A 63 5.39 3.27 15.50
CA PHE A 63 4.82 2.48 16.59
C PHE A 63 5.88 2.09 17.63
N PHE A 64 6.99 1.49 17.20
CA PHE A 64 8.10 1.10 18.09
C PHE A 64 8.78 2.30 18.75
N ARG A 65 8.92 3.42 18.05
CA ARG A 65 9.51 4.65 18.61
C ARG A 65 8.62 5.33 19.64
N PHE A 66 7.30 5.16 19.56
CA PHE A 66 6.36 5.71 20.54
C PHE A 66 6.05 4.78 21.73
N PHE A 67 6.24 3.46 21.56
CA PHE A 67 6.09 2.44 22.61
C PHE A 67 7.36 2.23 23.45
N LYS A 68 8.51 2.71 22.98
CA LYS A 68 9.72 2.91 23.79
C LYS A 68 9.62 4.22 24.57
#